data_AF-A0A7Y5ZZL0-F1
#
_entry.id   AF-A0A7Y5ZZL0-F1
#
_cell.length_a   1.000
_cell.length_b   1.000
_cell.length_c   1.000
_cell.angle_alpha   90.00
_cell.angle_beta   90.00
_cell.angle_gamma   90.00
#
_symmetry.space_group_name_H-M   'P 1'
#
loop_
_entity.id
_entity.type
_entity.pdbx_description
1 polymer ?
#
loop_
_entity_poly.entity_id
_entity_poly.type
_entity_poly.pdbx_seq_one_letter_code
_entity_poly.pdbx_strand_id
1 'polypeptide(L)'
;MSEMDDDDRRVRPGPLVAMFLLIVVAAAALALWIGISLGGAAAAAPAADSVDAGFSRDMQTHHGQAVQMSMSVLETSEDPDVRTLARDIMLTQQQQAGQMHGWLTQWDLPQTSSSAPMAWMSTGGDDMAGMEHGSTQTPSGDLPMPGMAGAEDLARLSAATGSEADRLYLQLMIPHHEGGVEMAQAAVAMAADDDVRRLAQAIVDSQSAELTVLRDMLAERGGPLPSP
;
A
#
# COMPACT_ATOMS: atom_id res chain seq x y z
N MET A 1 -51.05 42.78 45.84
CA MET A 1 -50.56 41.80 44.86
C MET A 1 -49.41 42.47 44.13
N SER A 2 -48.22 41.90 44.25
CA SER A 2 -46.97 42.42 43.68
C SER A 2 -46.91 42.11 42.19
N GLU A 3 -46.61 43.09 41.35
CA GLU A 3 -46.03 42.84 40.03
C GLU A 3 -44.81 43.75 39.90
N MET A 4 -43.66 43.09 39.82
CA MET A 4 -42.32 43.65 39.69
C MET A 4 -42.08 43.78 38.19
N ASP A 5 -42.15 45.01 37.66
CA ASP A 5 -41.67 45.32 36.32
C ASP A 5 -40.14 45.37 36.38
N ASP A 6 -39.50 44.28 35.99
CA ASP A 6 -38.07 44.24 35.71
C ASP A 6 -37.83 44.94 34.36
N ASP A 7 -37.52 46.24 34.43
CA ASP A 7 -37.08 47.06 33.30
C ASP A 7 -35.71 46.58 32.81
N ASP A 8 -35.75 45.69 31.82
CA ASP A 8 -34.60 45.10 31.13
C ASP A 8 -33.85 46.17 30.29
N ARG A 9 -33.09 47.04 30.96
CA ARG A 9 -32.24 48.06 30.30
C ARG A 9 -31.09 47.41 29.56
N ARG A 10 -31.32 47.12 28.28
CA ARG A 10 -30.26 46.76 27.33
C ARG A 10 -29.30 47.95 27.15
N VAL A 11 -28.16 47.89 27.82
CA VAL A 11 -27.04 48.81 27.64
C VAL A 11 -26.53 48.66 26.20
N ARG A 12 -26.74 49.68 25.36
CA ARG A 12 -26.18 49.70 24.00
C ARG A 12 -24.74 50.21 24.04
N PRO A 13 -23.77 49.51 23.43
CA PRO A 13 -22.39 49.97 23.41
C PRO A 13 -22.26 51.29 22.63
N GLY A 14 -21.43 52.21 23.16
CA GLY A 14 -21.15 53.49 22.50
C GLY A 14 -20.45 53.32 21.14
N PRO A 15 -20.47 54.35 20.28
CA PRO A 15 -20.01 54.25 18.88
C PRO A 15 -18.54 53.84 18.74
N LEU A 16 -17.68 54.21 19.69
CA LEU A 16 -16.26 53.80 19.72
C LEU A 16 -16.07 52.31 20.04
N VAL A 17 -16.91 51.75 20.92
CA VAL A 17 -16.90 50.32 21.25
C VAL A 17 -17.41 49.51 20.06
N ALA A 18 -18.46 49.99 19.38
CA ALA A 18 -18.96 49.37 18.15
C ALA A 18 -17.90 49.37 17.03
N MET A 19 -17.18 50.49 16.84
CA MET A 19 -16.10 50.59 15.85
C MET A 19 -14.91 49.68 16.17
N PHE A 20 -14.51 49.59 17.43
CA PHE A 20 -13.45 48.68 17.85
C PHE A 20 -13.83 47.21 17.60
N LEU A 21 -15.06 46.82 17.95
CA LEU A 21 -15.56 45.47 17.67
C LEU A 21 -15.59 45.15 16.17
N LEU A 22 -15.96 46.11 15.32
CA LEU A 22 -15.93 45.92 13.86
C LEU A 22 -14.52 45.72 13.33
N ILE A 23 -13.52 46.45 13.84
CA ILE A 23 -12.12 46.28 13.44
C ILE A 23 -11.60 44.90 13.86
N VAL A 24 -11.91 44.45 15.07
CA VAL A 24 -11.51 43.12 15.54
C VAL A 24 -12.15 42.01 14.71
N VAL A 25 -13.43 42.12 14.39
CA VAL A 25 -14.13 41.16 13.52
C VAL A 25 -13.54 41.16 12.11
N ALA A 26 -13.24 42.33 11.54
CA ALA A 26 -12.61 42.44 10.23
C ALA A 26 -11.20 41.85 10.20
N ALA A 27 -10.40 42.08 11.26
CA ALA A 27 -9.07 41.51 11.40
C ALA A 27 -9.11 39.97 11.55
N ALA A 28 -10.06 39.45 12.33
CA ALA A 28 -10.27 38.01 12.48
C ALA A 28 -10.74 37.36 11.17
N ALA A 29 -11.66 38.01 10.44
CA ALA A 29 -12.11 37.55 9.13
C ALA A 29 -10.97 37.58 8.09
N LEU A 30 -10.12 38.61 8.11
CA LEU A 30 -8.95 38.71 7.25
C LEU A 30 -7.92 37.63 7.61
N ALA A 31 -7.63 37.41 8.89
CA ALA A 31 -6.72 36.35 9.33
C ALA A 31 -7.23 34.95 8.96
N LEU A 32 -8.54 34.71 9.04
CA LEU A 32 -9.18 33.48 8.59
C LEU A 32 -9.10 33.33 7.07
N TRP A 33 -9.36 34.39 6.31
CA TRP A 33 -9.28 34.38 4.85
C TRP A 33 -7.84 34.16 4.34
N ILE A 34 -6.87 34.82 4.97
CA ILE A 34 -5.43 34.60 4.78
C ILE A 34 -5.07 33.16 5.16
N GLY A 35 -5.53 32.66 6.31
CA GLY A 35 -5.29 31.28 6.74
C GLY A 35 -5.88 30.22 5.81
N ILE A 36 -7.02 30.50 5.17
CA ILE A 36 -7.62 29.62 4.14
C ILE A 36 -6.88 29.75 2.80
N SER A 37 -6.40 30.94 2.47
CA SER A 37 -5.73 31.22 1.18
C SER A 37 -4.25 30.85 1.18
N LEU A 38 -3.60 30.84 2.35
CA LEU A 38 -2.22 30.38 2.60
C LEU A 38 -2.18 28.99 3.22
N GLY A 39 -3.31 28.47 3.71
CA GLY A 39 -3.47 27.07 4.09
C GLY A 39 -3.30 26.24 2.83
N GLY A 40 -2.11 25.66 2.69
CA GLY A 40 -1.55 25.16 1.43
C GLY A 40 -2.57 24.40 0.58
N ALA A 41 -2.54 24.68 -0.73
CA ALA A 41 -3.17 23.81 -1.70
C ALA A 41 -2.76 22.38 -1.36
N ALA A 42 -3.74 21.51 -1.06
CA ALA A 42 -3.47 20.08 -0.97
C ALA A 42 -2.67 19.70 -2.22
N ALA A 43 -1.58 18.93 -2.04
CA ALA A 43 -0.82 18.44 -3.17
C ALA A 43 -1.81 17.83 -4.18
N ALA A 44 -1.71 18.26 -5.44
CA ALA A 44 -2.62 17.78 -6.46
C ALA A 44 -2.53 16.24 -6.52
N ALA A 45 -3.68 15.58 -6.60
CA ALA A 45 -3.71 14.13 -6.73
C ALA A 45 -2.85 13.69 -7.93
N PRO A 46 -2.10 12.57 -7.81
CA PRO A 46 -1.30 12.07 -8.92
C PRO A 46 -2.19 11.68 -10.11
N ALA A 47 -1.61 11.73 -11.31
CA ALA A 47 -2.32 11.31 -12.51
C ALA A 47 -2.66 9.81 -12.46
N ALA A 48 -3.72 9.40 -13.16
CA ALA A 48 -4.19 8.02 -13.13
C ALA A 48 -3.17 7.00 -13.68
N ASP A 49 -2.29 7.44 -14.58
CA ASP A 49 -1.21 6.70 -15.23
C ASP A 49 0.18 6.94 -14.58
N SER A 50 0.21 7.63 -13.44
CA SER A 50 1.43 7.84 -12.66
C SER A 50 2.00 6.55 -12.08
N VAL A 51 3.28 6.60 -11.70
CA VAL A 51 3.94 5.55 -10.90
C VAL A 51 3.19 5.31 -9.60
N ASP A 52 2.78 6.37 -8.91
CA ASP A 52 2.07 6.31 -7.62
C ASP A 52 0.79 5.49 -7.72
N ALA A 53 -0.02 5.77 -8.75
CA ALA A 53 -1.27 5.07 -8.99
C ALA A 53 -1.05 3.65 -9.55
N GLY A 54 -0.06 3.46 -10.44
CA GLY A 54 0.27 2.17 -11.02
C GLY A 54 0.78 1.18 -9.98
N PHE A 55 1.82 1.56 -9.23
CA PHE A 55 2.38 0.75 -8.15
C PHE A 55 1.31 0.39 -7.11
N SER A 56 0.48 1.36 -6.70
CA SER A 56 -0.57 1.12 -5.72
C SER A 56 -1.57 0.06 -6.18
N ARG A 57 -1.97 0.05 -7.46
CA ARG A 57 -2.91 -0.97 -8.00
C ARG A 57 -2.28 -2.34 -8.12
N ASP A 58 -1.07 -2.38 -8.65
CA ASP A 58 -0.38 -3.63 -8.96
C ASP A 58 0.07 -4.31 -7.66
N MET A 59 0.69 -3.58 -6.74
CA MET A 59 1.11 -4.13 -5.45
C MET A 59 -0.07 -4.51 -4.56
N GLN A 60 -1.25 -3.87 -4.66
CA GLN A 60 -2.47 -4.37 -4.01
C GLN A 60 -2.86 -5.76 -4.52
N THR A 61 -2.80 -5.97 -5.84
CA THR A 61 -3.16 -7.24 -6.47
C THR A 61 -2.14 -8.32 -6.09
N HIS A 62 -0.86 -7.97 -6.08
CA HIS A 62 0.25 -8.83 -5.67
C HIS A 62 0.08 -9.26 -4.20
N HIS A 63 -0.12 -8.31 -3.29
CA HIS A 63 -0.37 -8.59 -1.87
C HIS A 63 -1.63 -9.42 -1.63
N GLY A 64 -2.67 -9.23 -2.45
CA GLY A 64 -3.87 -10.06 -2.40
C GLY A 64 -3.57 -11.55 -2.58
N GLN A 65 -2.61 -11.90 -3.44
CA GLN A 65 -2.22 -13.30 -3.65
C GLN A 65 -1.39 -13.86 -2.48
N ALA A 66 -0.47 -13.10 -1.89
CA ALA A 66 0.23 -13.53 -0.68
C ALA A 66 -0.72 -13.81 0.48
N VAL A 67 -1.75 -12.96 0.65
CA VAL A 67 -2.80 -13.14 1.64
C VAL A 67 -3.59 -14.43 1.36
N GLN A 68 -3.95 -14.68 0.10
CA GLN A 68 -4.59 -15.93 -0.32
C GLN A 68 -3.73 -17.16 0.02
N MET A 69 -2.47 -17.17 -0.37
CA MET A 69 -1.54 -18.29 -0.10
C MET A 69 -1.37 -18.52 1.41
N SER A 70 -1.28 -17.44 2.18
CA SER A 70 -1.12 -17.51 3.63
C SER A 70 -2.39 -18.04 4.32
N MET A 71 -3.59 -17.69 3.85
CA MET A 71 -4.83 -18.29 4.33
C MET A 71 -4.88 -19.80 4.03
N SER A 72 -4.52 -20.21 2.81
CA SER A 72 -4.50 -21.64 2.44
C SER A 72 -3.58 -22.46 3.34
N VAL A 73 -2.33 -22.01 3.59
CA VAL A 73 -1.41 -22.76 4.47
C VAL A 73 -1.87 -22.76 5.94
N LEU A 74 -2.56 -21.71 6.39
CA LEU A 74 -3.12 -21.65 7.75
C LEU A 74 -4.25 -22.65 8.00
N GLU A 75 -4.89 -23.15 6.94
CA GLU A 75 -5.91 -24.21 7.05
C GLU A 75 -5.29 -25.61 7.11
N THR A 76 -4.12 -25.81 6.51
CA THR A 76 -3.59 -27.15 6.22
C THR A 76 -2.27 -27.48 6.92
N SER A 77 -1.54 -26.47 7.43
CA SER A 77 -0.30 -26.62 8.18
C SER A 77 -0.56 -26.88 9.67
N GLU A 78 0.24 -27.78 10.24
CA GLU A 78 0.33 -28.04 11.69
C GLU A 78 1.64 -27.47 12.29
N ASP A 79 2.54 -26.93 11.47
CA ASP A 79 3.84 -26.44 11.88
C ASP A 79 3.72 -25.04 12.52
N PRO A 80 4.05 -24.87 13.82
CA PRO A 80 3.83 -23.61 14.52
C PRO A 80 4.65 -22.45 13.92
N ASP A 81 5.81 -22.72 13.35
CA ASP A 81 6.69 -21.69 12.79
C ASP A 81 6.13 -21.19 11.46
N VAL A 82 5.72 -22.11 10.58
CA VAL A 82 5.10 -21.77 9.27
C VAL A 82 3.80 -21.00 9.50
N ARG A 83 2.98 -21.45 10.43
CA ARG A 83 1.73 -20.77 10.78
C ARG A 83 1.95 -19.38 11.35
N THR A 84 3.05 -19.15 12.07
CA THR A 84 3.37 -17.83 12.63
C THR A 84 3.82 -16.89 11.52
N LEU A 85 4.78 -17.32 10.71
CA LEU A 85 5.24 -16.56 9.55
C LEU A 85 4.08 -16.21 8.61
N ALA A 86 3.21 -17.18 8.30
CA ALA A 86 2.06 -16.96 7.43
C ALA A 86 1.07 -15.94 7.99
N ARG A 87 0.83 -15.91 9.31
CA ARG A 87 0.00 -14.87 9.93
C ARG A 87 0.65 -13.50 9.84
N ASP A 88 1.95 -13.41 10.07
CA ASP A 88 2.67 -12.14 10.07
C ASP A 88 2.70 -11.53 8.66
N ILE A 89 3.01 -12.33 7.64
CA ILE A 89 2.96 -11.93 6.22
C ILE A 89 1.52 -11.51 5.86
N MET A 90 0.53 -12.34 6.19
CA MET A 90 -0.88 -12.08 5.88
C MET A 90 -1.36 -10.75 6.48
N LEU A 91 -1.02 -10.44 7.74
CA LEU A 91 -1.47 -9.23 8.40
C LEU A 91 -0.74 -7.99 7.86
N THR A 92 0.57 -8.10 7.66
CA THR A 92 1.38 -7.00 7.12
C THR A 92 0.94 -6.64 5.71
N GLN A 93 0.81 -7.64 4.82
CA GLN A 93 0.42 -7.38 3.44
C GLN A 93 -1.02 -6.90 3.30
N GLN A 94 -1.97 -7.36 4.15
CA GLN A 94 -3.31 -6.77 4.21
C GLN A 94 -3.30 -5.30 4.61
N GLN A 95 -2.49 -4.95 5.62
CA GLN A 95 -2.37 -3.56 6.07
C GLN A 95 -1.81 -2.67 4.96
N GLN A 96 -0.77 -3.12 4.25
CA GLN A 96 -0.13 -2.37 3.17
C GLN A 96 -1.07 -2.24 1.97
N ALA A 97 -1.79 -3.29 1.61
CA ALA A 97 -2.84 -3.24 0.59
C ALA A 97 -3.95 -2.22 0.94
N GLY A 98 -4.35 -2.16 2.22
CA GLY A 98 -5.31 -1.19 2.71
C GLY A 98 -4.83 0.27 2.61
N GLN A 99 -3.53 0.53 2.82
CA GLN A 99 -2.95 1.87 2.62
C GLN A 99 -3.05 2.31 1.16
N MET A 100 -2.60 1.46 0.24
CA MET A 100 -2.65 1.72 -1.21
C MET A 100 -4.09 1.89 -1.72
N HIS A 101 -5.03 1.08 -1.20
CA HIS A 101 -6.46 1.25 -1.45
C HIS A 101 -6.97 2.63 -1.00
N GLY A 102 -6.57 3.03 0.21
CA GLY A 102 -6.92 4.30 0.82
C GLY A 102 -6.41 5.49 0.02
N TRP A 103 -5.17 5.44 -0.46
CA TRP A 103 -4.61 6.49 -1.31
C TRP A 103 -5.34 6.64 -2.64
N LEU A 104 -5.59 5.53 -3.35
CA LEU A 104 -6.38 5.59 -4.59
C LEU A 104 -7.78 6.19 -4.34
N THR A 105 -8.42 5.87 -3.22
CA THR A 105 -9.70 6.47 -2.84
C THR A 105 -9.57 7.96 -2.52
N GLN A 106 -8.53 8.35 -1.79
CA GLN A 106 -8.25 9.75 -1.43
C GLN A 106 -7.96 10.62 -2.65
N TRP A 107 -7.28 10.05 -3.66
CA TRP A 107 -6.95 10.71 -4.92
C TRP A 107 -8.09 10.70 -5.94
N ASP A 108 -9.26 10.13 -5.59
CA ASP A 108 -10.40 9.92 -6.50
C ASP A 108 -10.01 9.12 -7.76
N LEU A 109 -9.14 8.12 -7.59
CA LEU A 109 -8.68 7.24 -8.65
C LEU A 109 -9.34 5.86 -8.56
N PRO A 110 -9.64 5.21 -9.70
CA PRO A 110 -10.14 3.84 -9.71
C PRO A 110 -9.12 2.85 -9.10
N GLN A 111 -9.65 1.84 -8.39
CA GLN A 111 -8.87 0.75 -7.80
C GLN A 111 -8.26 -0.20 -8.83
N THR A 112 -8.75 -0.16 -10.07
CA THR A 112 -8.27 -0.97 -11.19
C THR A 112 -7.91 -0.07 -12.37
N SER A 113 -7.10 -0.58 -13.29
CA SER A 113 -6.72 0.09 -14.53
C SER A 113 -7.05 -0.79 -15.73
N SER A 114 -7.30 -0.17 -16.88
CA SER A 114 -7.35 -0.85 -18.18
C SER A 114 -5.97 -1.02 -18.82
N SER A 115 -4.93 -0.40 -18.24
CA SER A 115 -3.55 -0.60 -18.67
C SER A 115 -3.07 -2.00 -18.28
N ALA A 116 -2.08 -2.50 -19.02
CA ALA A 116 -1.42 -3.74 -18.63
C ALA A 116 -0.77 -3.57 -17.23
N PRO A 117 -0.76 -4.63 -16.40
CA PRO A 117 0.05 -4.65 -15.19
C PRO A 117 1.50 -4.25 -15.50
N MET A 118 2.14 -3.56 -14.55
CA MET A 118 3.51 -3.07 -14.63
C MET A 118 3.78 -1.99 -15.70
N ALA A 119 2.76 -1.51 -16.41
CA ALA A 119 2.94 -0.45 -17.43
C ALA A 119 3.60 0.82 -16.86
N TRP A 120 3.36 1.11 -15.58
CA TRP A 120 3.94 2.24 -14.85
C TRP A 120 5.46 2.14 -14.64
N MET A 121 6.06 0.95 -14.75
CA MET A 121 7.51 0.80 -14.66
C MET A 121 8.23 1.19 -15.96
N SER A 122 7.52 1.23 -17.09
CA SER A 122 8.09 1.61 -18.40
C SER A 122 8.03 3.12 -18.67
N THR A 123 7.22 3.86 -17.91
CA THR A 123 6.99 5.30 -18.13
C THR A 123 7.97 6.19 -17.38
N GLY A 124 8.88 5.63 -16.58
CA GLY A 124 9.71 6.34 -15.60
C GLY A 124 11.16 6.70 -15.99
N GLY A 125 11.69 6.26 -17.14
CA GLY A 125 13.01 6.74 -17.59
C GLY A 125 13.71 5.91 -18.66
N ASP A 126 14.37 6.62 -19.59
CA ASP A 126 15.25 6.07 -20.64
C ASP A 126 16.53 5.37 -20.09
N ASP A 127 16.74 5.38 -18.77
CA ASP A 127 17.96 4.89 -18.10
C ASP A 127 17.91 3.42 -17.62
N MET A 128 16.77 2.73 -17.76
CA MET A 128 16.65 1.30 -17.41
C MET A 128 16.72 0.35 -18.61
N ALA A 129 17.13 0.85 -19.78
CA ALA A 129 17.33 0.07 -21.01
C ALA A 129 18.43 -1.02 -20.92
N GLY A 130 19.11 -1.14 -19.78
CA GLY A 130 20.18 -2.13 -19.52
C GLY A 130 19.81 -3.28 -18.59
N MET A 131 18.61 -3.29 -18.00
CA MET A 131 18.10 -4.49 -17.32
C MET A 131 17.55 -5.41 -18.42
N GLU A 132 18.43 -6.23 -19.01
CA GLU A 132 17.99 -7.35 -19.85
C GLU A 132 16.94 -8.13 -19.07
N HIS A 133 15.69 -8.08 -19.51
CA HIS A 133 14.71 -9.10 -19.19
C HIS A 133 15.23 -10.41 -19.78
N GLY A 134 16.02 -11.12 -18.99
CA GLY A 134 16.33 -12.51 -19.21
C GLY A 134 15.01 -13.27 -19.17
N SER A 135 14.34 -13.36 -20.32
CA SER A 135 13.22 -14.27 -20.54
C SER A 135 13.76 -15.70 -20.56
N THR A 136 14.20 -16.18 -19.41
CA THR A 136 14.12 -17.61 -19.11
C THR A 136 12.64 -17.93 -19.06
N GLN A 137 12.15 -18.49 -20.17
CA GLN A 137 10.85 -19.14 -20.27
C GLN A 137 10.77 -20.20 -19.16
N THR A 138 10.18 -19.84 -18.03
CA THR A 138 9.61 -20.80 -17.10
C THR A 138 8.31 -21.32 -17.73
N PRO A 139 7.93 -22.59 -17.48
CA PRO A 139 6.72 -23.18 -18.07
C PRO A 139 5.39 -22.54 -17.60
N SER A 140 5.45 -21.53 -16.74
CA SER A 140 4.31 -20.82 -16.17
C SER A 140 4.09 -19.54 -16.98
N GLY A 141 3.27 -19.61 -18.02
CA GLY A 141 3.08 -18.53 -19.00
C GLY A 141 2.81 -17.15 -18.39
N ASP A 142 3.42 -16.12 -18.99
CA ASP A 142 3.23 -14.67 -18.81
C ASP A 142 2.34 -14.29 -17.61
N LEU A 143 2.84 -14.51 -16.40
CA LEU A 143 2.14 -14.07 -15.20
C LEU A 143 2.19 -12.54 -15.15
N PRO A 144 1.08 -11.89 -14.75
CA PRO A 144 0.90 -10.46 -14.94
C PRO A 144 1.93 -9.60 -14.18
N MET A 145 2.51 -10.12 -13.09
CA MET A 145 3.49 -9.40 -12.28
C MET A 145 4.60 -10.35 -11.80
N PRO A 146 5.82 -9.85 -11.55
CA PRO A 146 6.94 -10.66 -11.09
C PRO A 146 6.62 -11.47 -9.83
N GLY A 147 7.05 -12.74 -9.82
CA GLY A 147 6.94 -13.59 -8.63
C GLY A 147 5.55 -14.15 -8.31
N MET A 148 4.50 -13.72 -9.00
CA MET A 148 3.15 -14.26 -8.80
C MET A 148 3.14 -15.78 -9.00
N ALA A 149 2.35 -16.49 -8.21
CA ALA A 149 2.06 -17.91 -8.39
C ALA A 149 0.99 -18.10 -9.48
N GLY A 150 1.19 -19.11 -10.32
CA GLY A 150 0.20 -19.51 -11.33
C GLY A 150 -1.02 -20.20 -10.72
N ALA A 151 -2.11 -20.28 -11.48
CA ALA A 151 -3.36 -20.89 -11.01
C ALA A 151 -3.20 -22.37 -10.60
N GLU A 152 -2.33 -23.11 -11.30
CA GLU A 152 -2.02 -24.51 -10.96
C GLU A 152 -1.29 -24.60 -9.61
N ASP A 153 -0.34 -23.71 -9.34
CA ASP A 153 0.40 -23.70 -8.09
C ASP A 153 -0.49 -23.30 -6.90
N LEU A 154 -1.39 -22.33 -7.08
CA LEU A 154 -2.39 -21.99 -6.08
C LEU A 154 -3.35 -23.17 -5.80
N ALA A 155 -3.77 -23.90 -6.84
CA ALA A 155 -4.60 -25.07 -6.68
C ALA A 155 -3.86 -26.20 -5.93
N ARG A 156 -2.57 -26.41 -6.25
CA ARG A 156 -1.70 -27.36 -5.53
C ARG A 156 -1.55 -26.97 -4.06
N LEU A 157 -1.31 -25.69 -3.76
CA LEU A 157 -1.18 -25.21 -2.39
C LEU A 157 -2.47 -25.42 -1.60
N SER A 158 -3.62 -25.10 -2.19
CA SER A 158 -4.93 -25.29 -1.55
C SER A 158 -5.27 -26.76 -1.28
N ALA A 159 -4.69 -27.70 -2.03
CA ALA A 159 -4.93 -29.13 -1.86
C ALA A 159 -3.89 -29.83 -0.96
N ALA A 160 -2.72 -29.24 -0.80
CA ALA A 160 -1.63 -29.81 0.00
C ALA A 160 -1.95 -29.76 1.50
N THR A 161 -1.38 -30.71 2.27
CA THR A 161 -1.58 -30.78 3.72
C THR A 161 -0.28 -31.06 4.47
N GLY A 162 -0.23 -30.64 5.74
CA GLY A 162 0.92 -30.84 6.62
C GLY A 162 2.23 -30.35 6.00
N SER A 163 3.29 -31.14 6.13
CA SER A 163 4.64 -30.76 5.65
C SER A 163 4.75 -30.52 4.14
N GLU A 164 3.80 -31.02 3.33
CA GLU A 164 3.77 -30.72 1.91
C GLU A 164 3.26 -29.29 1.66
N ALA A 165 2.19 -28.90 2.36
CA ALA A 165 1.67 -27.53 2.31
C ALA A 165 2.72 -26.53 2.79
N ASP A 166 3.44 -26.87 3.86
CA ASP A 166 4.53 -26.03 4.40
C ASP A 166 5.60 -25.75 3.35
N ARG A 167 6.12 -26.80 2.70
CA ARG A 167 7.16 -26.65 1.68
C ARG A 167 6.65 -25.88 0.47
N LEU A 168 5.44 -26.18 0.00
CA LEU A 168 4.87 -25.53 -1.17
C LEU A 168 4.60 -24.05 -0.91
N TYR A 169 4.09 -23.69 0.26
CA TYR A 169 3.93 -22.30 0.68
C TYR A 169 5.26 -21.54 0.64
N LEU A 170 6.31 -22.09 1.26
CA LEU A 170 7.63 -21.47 1.29
C LEU A 170 8.23 -21.35 -0.13
N GLN A 171 8.08 -22.37 -0.98
CA GLN A 171 8.54 -22.36 -2.37
C GLN A 171 7.84 -21.31 -3.23
N LEU A 172 6.57 -21.02 -2.96
CA LEU A 172 5.81 -20.00 -3.69
C LEU A 172 6.04 -18.59 -3.13
N MET A 173 6.17 -18.47 -1.81
CA MET A 173 6.32 -17.16 -1.17
C MET A 173 7.71 -16.54 -1.41
N ILE A 174 8.76 -17.34 -1.61
CA ILE A 174 10.11 -16.82 -1.95
C ILE A 174 10.11 -16.03 -3.27
N PRO A 175 9.74 -16.61 -4.44
CA PRO A 175 9.72 -15.85 -5.68
C PRO A 175 8.68 -14.72 -5.64
N HIS A 176 7.57 -14.91 -4.93
CA HIS A 176 6.58 -13.85 -4.71
C HIS A 176 7.22 -12.63 -4.03
N HIS A 177 7.92 -12.83 -2.92
CA HIS A 177 8.64 -11.75 -2.22
C HIS A 177 9.75 -11.14 -3.05
N GLU A 178 10.50 -11.93 -3.82
CA GLU A 178 11.53 -11.41 -4.74
C GLU A 178 10.92 -10.44 -5.76
N GLY A 179 9.81 -10.82 -6.40
CA GLY A 179 9.08 -9.95 -7.31
C GLY A 179 8.50 -8.71 -6.62
N GLY A 180 7.97 -8.87 -5.40
CA GLY A 180 7.46 -7.75 -4.60
C GLY A 180 8.57 -6.74 -4.25
N VAL A 181 9.78 -7.21 -3.93
CA VAL A 181 10.95 -6.36 -3.69
C VAL A 181 11.36 -5.60 -4.95
N GLU A 182 11.38 -6.26 -6.11
CA GLU A 182 11.69 -5.63 -7.40
C GLU A 182 10.73 -4.48 -7.70
N MET A 183 9.42 -4.72 -7.61
CA MET A 183 8.38 -3.71 -7.81
C MET A 183 8.52 -2.54 -6.82
N ALA A 184 8.79 -2.85 -5.55
CA ALA A 184 8.93 -1.82 -4.51
C ALA A 184 10.20 -0.97 -4.71
N GLN A 185 11.33 -1.55 -5.12
CA GLN A 185 12.54 -0.79 -5.45
C GLN A 185 12.30 0.18 -6.62
N ALA A 186 11.57 -0.26 -7.64
CA ALA A 186 11.17 0.60 -8.74
C ALA A 186 10.32 1.79 -8.27
N ALA A 187 9.36 1.55 -7.38
CA ALA A 187 8.54 2.62 -6.80
C ALA A 187 9.36 3.58 -5.91
N VAL A 188 10.32 3.10 -5.11
CA VAL A 188 11.23 3.97 -4.33
C VAL A 188 11.98 4.96 -5.23
N ALA A 189 12.39 4.51 -6.42
CA ALA A 189 13.15 5.30 -7.38
C ALA A 189 12.28 6.29 -8.17
N MET A 190 11.05 5.89 -8.54
CA MET A 190 10.26 6.60 -9.56
C MET A 190 8.98 7.27 -9.05
N ALA A 191 8.47 6.90 -7.88
CA ALA A 191 7.24 7.49 -7.34
C ALA A 191 7.44 8.97 -6.99
N ALA A 192 6.42 9.80 -7.23
CA ALA A 192 6.47 11.22 -6.94
C ALA A 192 5.94 11.55 -5.53
N ASP A 193 5.02 10.73 -5.02
CA ASP A 193 4.42 10.89 -3.70
C ASP A 193 5.33 10.30 -2.61
N ASP A 194 5.67 11.12 -1.61
CA ASP A 194 6.58 10.72 -0.54
C ASP A 194 5.99 9.63 0.38
N ASP A 195 4.67 9.54 0.54
CA ASP A 195 4.02 8.46 1.28
C ASP A 195 4.15 7.12 0.53
N VAL A 196 3.99 7.14 -0.80
CA VAL A 196 4.19 5.96 -1.64
C VAL A 196 5.64 5.48 -1.55
N ARG A 197 6.61 6.38 -1.69
CA ARG A 197 8.04 6.03 -1.56
C ARG A 197 8.39 5.45 -0.20
N ARG A 198 7.82 6.01 0.89
CA ARG A 198 8.02 5.50 2.25
C ARG A 198 7.48 4.08 2.41
N LEU A 199 6.27 3.82 1.93
CA LEU A 199 5.70 2.47 1.99
C LEU A 199 6.49 1.50 1.13
N ALA A 200 6.88 1.90 -0.08
CA ALA A 200 7.68 1.07 -0.96
C ALA A 200 9.02 0.69 -0.29
N GLN A 201 9.71 1.63 0.36
CA GLN A 201 10.92 1.32 1.13
C GLN A 201 10.62 0.35 2.28
N ALA A 202 9.53 0.56 3.03
CA ALA A 202 9.14 -0.36 4.10
C ALA A 202 8.86 -1.79 3.59
N ILE A 203 8.28 -1.92 2.39
CA ILE A 203 8.05 -3.19 1.71
C ILE A 203 9.38 -3.85 1.32
N VAL A 204 10.34 -3.08 0.77
CA VAL A 204 11.69 -3.59 0.46
C VAL A 204 12.35 -4.15 1.72
N ASP A 205 12.32 -3.38 2.81
CA ASP A 205 12.97 -3.75 4.07
C ASP A 205 12.33 -5.00 4.69
N SER A 206 11.00 -5.03 4.77
CA SER A 206 10.28 -6.16 5.39
C SER A 206 10.39 -7.43 4.56
N GLN A 207 10.15 -7.37 3.25
CA GLN A 207 10.20 -8.57 2.41
C GLN A 207 11.63 -9.11 2.25
N SER A 208 12.66 -8.26 2.27
CA SER A 208 14.06 -8.72 2.26
C SER A 208 14.42 -9.48 3.55
N ALA A 209 13.93 -9.02 4.70
CA ALA A 209 14.11 -9.73 5.96
C ALA A 209 13.34 -11.07 5.96
N GLU A 210 12.09 -11.06 5.51
CA GLU A 210 11.25 -12.26 5.39
C GLU A 210 11.84 -13.28 4.42
N LEU A 211 12.47 -12.87 3.32
CA LEU A 211 13.18 -13.76 2.39
C LEU A 211 14.27 -14.59 3.06
N THR A 212 14.97 -14.01 4.05
CA THR A 212 15.97 -14.76 4.81
C THR A 212 15.29 -15.87 5.61
N VAL A 213 14.22 -15.53 6.35
CA VAL A 213 13.45 -16.49 7.15
C VAL A 213 12.82 -17.58 6.28
N LEU A 214 12.21 -17.21 5.16
CA LEU A 214 11.57 -18.14 4.21
C LEU A 214 12.58 -19.17 3.67
N ARG A 215 13.76 -18.72 3.26
CA ARG A 215 14.82 -19.59 2.73
C ARG A 215 15.37 -20.54 3.80
N ASP A 216 15.61 -20.02 5.01
CA ASP A 216 16.09 -20.84 6.12
C ASP A 216 15.07 -21.92 6.48
N MET A 217 13.80 -21.56 6.62
CA MET A 217 12.72 -22.50 6.92
C MET A 217 12.53 -23.57 5.84
N LEU A 218 12.69 -23.20 4.56
CA LEU A 218 12.60 -24.14 3.45
C LEU A 218 13.77 -25.12 3.44
N ALA A 219 14.99 -24.64 3.72
CA ALA A 219 16.19 -25.46 3.82
C ALA A 219 16.08 -26.49 4.95
N GLU A 220 15.60 -26.07 6.13
CA GLU A 220 15.35 -26.97 7.27
C GLU A 220 14.36 -28.09 6.95
N ARG A 221 13.39 -27.82 6.06
CA ARG A 221 12.34 -28.76 5.67
C ARG A 221 12.70 -29.62 4.46
N GLY A 222 13.90 -29.47 3.91
CA GLY A 222 14.45 -30.29 2.83
C GLY A 222 13.78 -30.09 1.47
N GLY A 223 13.17 -28.91 1.24
CA GLY A 223 12.64 -28.56 -0.08
C GLY A 223 13.75 -28.01 -0.99
N PRO A 224 13.70 -28.24 -2.33
CA PRO A 224 14.57 -27.52 -3.24
C PRO A 224 14.29 -26.03 -3.14
N LEU A 225 15.34 -25.21 -3.08
CA LEU A 225 15.20 -23.77 -3.30
C LEU A 225 14.71 -23.54 -4.74
N PRO A 226 13.85 -22.53 -4.99
CA PRO A 226 13.52 -22.13 -6.34
C PRO A 226 14.80 -21.81 -7.13
N SER A 227 14.79 -22.09 -8.43
CA SER A 227 15.91 -21.68 -9.30
C SER A 227 15.97 -20.15 -9.37
N PRO A 228 17.17 -19.54 -9.33
CA PRO A 228 17.33 -18.09 -9.48
C PRO A 228 16.89 -17.62 -10.87
#